data_AF-A0A7K0RZR7-F1
#
_entry.id   AF-A0A7K0RZR7-F1
#
_cell.length_a   1.000
_cell.length_b   1.000
_cell.length_c   1.000
_cell.angle_alpha   90.00
_cell.angle_beta   90.00
_cell.angle_gamma   90.00
#
_symmetry.space_group_name_H-M   'P 1'
#
loop_
_entity.id
_entity.type
_entity.pdbx_description
1 polymer ?
#
loop_
_entity_poly.entity_id
_entity_poly.type
_entity_poly.pdbx_seq_one_letter_code
_entity_poly.pdbx_strand_id
1 'polypeptide(L)'
;MGKRGLLAGLVVGAVMLIPSASAFAAPVQMSFTSAPVTVGGYSVERNSSYGPPLKVDRPVGAGFITAMSVDVVDVKTGKEVPINRIMLHHIVFAAYGGPAGVTPFYGDGEERAVMKLPEGYGYPVDAADKWYMVWMLMNHRAQTDSVKIRWRLTWDTNPNLKPVKPMTFDASRSAQGLVYSVPGGGKPGSSHLRTQTLKAPFNGRIVAGLGHVHGGARELTLSQPGCGDRAIYRSKPTWGAASNPFYKVKPILHEPGPINMTRIESSTGIAVRAGEDLKLSSIYDAELPHTRVMGLMLVYIARDDSPSSGCANLPGDLKQVGTKTKGRSRVPVFPVPLTGLDSKGRAVEIARPPGQTLMAGLSADLNVGDAFYTRRNVSIAQGGSVTWAFGSVLQHDVTVADGPRGFNSDWMKAGQSFTKRFDVPGKYKLFCSLHPVQMTQVVTVRPKSAG
;
A
#
# COMPACT_ATOMS: atom_id res chain seq x y z
N MET A 1 -51.62 77.26 -37.98
CA MET A 1 -50.35 76.67 -38.44
C MET A 1 -49.30 76.87 -37.36
N GLY A 2 -48.49 75.83 -37.04
CA GLY A 2 -47.27 75.96 -36.21
C GLY A 2 -47.40 75.38 -34.79
N LYS A 3 -47.28 74.05 -34.62
CA LYS A 3 -46.09 73.31 -34.15
C LYS A 3 -46.19 72.90 -32.67
N ARG A 4 -46.51 71.62 -32.45
CA ARG A 4 -46.35 70.87 -31.20
C ARG A 4 -44.85 70.66 -30.92
N GLY A 5 -44.37 71.03 -29.74
CA GLY A 5 -43.04 70.70 -29.23
C GLY A 5 -43.12 69.51 -28.27
N LEU A 6 -42.48 68.40 -28.63
CA LEU A 6 -42.33 67.18 -27.84
C LEU A 6 -41.08 67.33 -26.96
N LEU A 7 -41.22 67.32 -25.63
CA LEU A 7 -40.10 67.25 -24.68
C LEU A 7 -39.77 65.77 -24.43
N ALA A 8 -38.67 65.30 -25.02
CA ALA A 8 -38.11 63.98 -24.75
C ALA A 8 -37.22 64.05 -23.49
N GLY A 9 -37.60 63.32 -22.45
CA GLY A 9 -36.77 63.11 -21.26
C GLY A 9 -35.63 62.12 -21.54
N LEU A 10 -34.39 62.54 -21.31
CA LEU A 10 -33.21 61.70 -21.41
C LEU A 10 -33.01 60.95 -20.08
N VAL A 11 -33.33 59.66 -20.03
CA VAL A 11 -32.98 58.79 -18.90
C VAL A 11 -31.57 58.25 -19.14
N VAL A 12 -30.58 58.74 -18.40
CA VAL A 12 -29.23 58.18 -18.38
C VAL A 12 -29.25 56.94 -17.47
N GLY A 13 -29.34 55.76 -18.06
CA GLY A 13 -29.18 54.49 -17.35
C GLY A 13 -27.71 54.25 -17.02
N ALA A 14 -27.36 54.30 -15.74
CA ALA A 14 -26.06 53.85 -15.25
C ALA A 14 -25.98 52.32 -15.37
N VAL A 15 -25.23 51.82 -16.35
CA VAL A 15 -24.91 50.39 -16.49
C VAL A 15 -23.87 50.05 -15.42
N MET A 16 -24.30 49.46 -14.30
CA MET A 16 -23.39 48.77 -13.38
C MET A 16 -22.86 47.52 -14.07
N LEU A 17 -21.60 47.57 -14.51
CA LEU A 17 -20.83 46.39 -14.92
C LEU A 17 -20.53 45.56 -13.66
N ILE A 18 -21.39 44.59 -13.37
CA ILE A 18 -21.06 43.51 -12.44
C ILE A 18 -19.99 42.66 -13.13
N PRO A 19 -18.77 42.53 -12.58
CA PRO A 19 -17.78 41.63 -13.16
C PRO A 19 -18.34 40.21 -13.09
N SER A 20 -18.61 39.63 -14.25
CA SER A 20 -18.94 38.22 -14.40
C SER A 20 -17.74 37.44 -13.90
N ALA A 21 -17.82 36.89 -12.68
CA ALA A 21 -16.89 35.86 -12.24
C ALA A 21 -16.95 34.75 -13.29
N SER A 22 -15.84 34.50 -13.97
CA SER A 22 -15.73 33.41 -14.93
C SER A 22 -16.12 32.12 -14.22
N ALA A 23 -17.32 31.62 -14.53
CA ALA A 23 -17.78 30.35 -13.98
C ALA A 23 -16.97 29.24 -14.67
N PHE A 24 -15.98 28.70 -13.94
CA PHE A 24 -15.27 27.52 -14.41
C PHE A 24 -16.22 26.32 -14.45
N ALA A 25 -15.95 25.38 -15.34
CA ALA A 25 -16.72 24.15 -15.42
C ALA A 25 -16.70 23.44 -14.06
N ALA A 26 -17.85 22.94 -13.62
CA ALA A 26 -17.93 22.19 -12.37
C ALA A 26 -17.10 20.91 -12.46
N PRO A 27 -16.52 20.43 -11.34
CA PRO A 27 -15.78 19.17 -11.31
C PRO A 27 -16.64 18.00 -11.80
N VAL A 28 -16.04 17.10 -12.58
CA VAL A 28 -16.71 15.96 -13.21
C VAL A 28 -16.22 14.66 -12.60
N GLN A 29 -17.14 13.74 -12.31
CA GLN A 29 -16.77 12.37 -11.92
C GLN A 29 -16.47 11.53 -13.15
N MET A 30 -15.31 10.89 -13.15
CA MET A 30 -14.87 9.98 -14.21
C MET A 30 -14.63 8.58 -13.67
N SER A 31 -14.85 7.57 -14.51
CA SER A 31 -14.64 6.16 -14.16
C SER A 31 -13.96 5.45 -15.31
N PHE A 32 -12.94 4.66 -14.98
CA PHE A 32 -12.14 3.89 -15.93
C PHE A 32 -11.97 2.46 -15.43
N THR A 33 -11.63 1.54 -16.32
CA THR A 33 -11.38 0.14 -15.95
C THR A 33 -10.19 -0.43 -16.71
N SER A 34 -9.44 -1.32 -16.06
CA SER A 34 -8.40 -2.10 -16.70
C SER A 34 -8.96 -3.08 -17.75
N ALA A 35 -8.07 -3.62 -18.59
CA ALA A 35 -8.32 -4.90 -19.23
C ALA A 35 -8.61 -5.99 -18.17
N PRO A 36 -9.34 -7.07 -18.50
CA PRO A 36 -9.54 -8.19 -17.59
C PRO A 36 -8.22 -8.76 -17.08
N VAL A 37 -8.15 -8.99 -15.77
CA VAL A 37 -7.04 -9.63 -15.08
C VAL A 37 -7.49 -11.01 -14.64
N THR A 38 -6.78 -12.04 -15.09
CA THR A 38 -7.06 -13.42 -14.72
C THR A 38 -6.15 -13.84 -13.57
N VAL A 39 -6.73 -14.38 -12.49
CA VAL A 39 -6.02 -14.81 -11.28
C VAL A 39 -6.26 -16.29 -11.06
N GLY A 40 -5.20 -17.09 -11.02
CA GLY A 40 -5.28 -18.53 -10.76
C GLY A 40 -5.94 -18.85 -9.42
N GLY A 41 -6.52 -20.04 -9.30
CA GLY A 41 -7.17 -20.50 -8.07
C GLY A 41 -6.20 -20.52 -6.89
N TYR A 42 -6.57 -19.86 -5.78
CA TYR A 42 -5.72 -19.69 -4.59
C TYR A 42 -4.33 -19.08 -4.86
N SER A 43 -4.16 -18.39 -5.98
CA SER A 43 -2.89 -17.77 -6.37
C SER A 43 -2.88 -16.26 -6.10
N VAL A 44 -1.67 -15.70 -6.11
CA VAL A 44 -1.44 -14.26 -6.10
C VAL A 44 -0.95 -13.84 -7.48
N GLU A 45 -1.69 -12.94 -8.12
CA GLU A 45 -1.24 -12.30 -9.35
C GLU A 45 -0.81 -10.87 -9.07
N ARG A 46 0.17 -10.41 -9.84
CA ARG A 46 0.70 -9.06 -9.72
C ARG A 46 1.27 -8.62 -11.06
N ASN A 47 1.17 -7.33 -11.36
CA ASN A 47 2.00 -6.76 -12.41
C ASN A 47 3.25 -6.15 -11.77
N SER A 48 4.42 -6.59 -12.23
CA SER A 48 5.69 -6.04 -11.78
C SER A 48 6.15 -4.95 -12.74
N SER A 49 7.07 -4.10 -12.28
CA SER A 49 7.86 -3.17 -13.11
C SER A 49 8.66 -3.83 -14.24
N TYR A 50 8.58 -5.16 -14.41
CA TYR A 50 9.29 -5.95 -15.43
C TYR A 50 8.38 -6.55 -16.52
N GLY A 51 7.06 -6.33 -16.43
CA GLY A 51 6.13 -6.60 -17.55
C GLY A 51 5.85 -5.31 -18.34
N PRO A 52 5.31 -5.38 -19.57
CA PRO A 52 4.86 -4.18 -20.27
C PRO A 52 3.82 -3.48 -19.36
N PRO A 53 3.99 -2.19 -19.04
CA PRO A 53 3.07 -1.49 -18.18
C PRO A 53 1.67 -1.63 -18.76
N LEU A 54 0.70 -2.00 -17.92
CA LEU A 54 -0.70 -1.88 -18.33
C LEU A 54 -0.92 -0.42 -18.68
N LYS A 55 -1.33 -0.15 -19.92
CA LYS A 55 -1.78 1.19 -20.30
C LYS A 55 -2.93 1.56 -19.37
N VAL A 56 -2.72 2.58 -18.56
CA VAL A 56 -3.75 3.08 -17.64
C VAL A 56 -4.47 4.23 -18.33
N ASP A 57 -5.76 4.04 -18.56
CA ASP A 57 -6.61 5.11 -19.07
C ASP A 57 -6.72 6.26 -18.05
N ARG A 58 -6.77 7.47 -18.58
CA ARG A 58 -6.80 8.70 -17.81
C ARG A 58 -7.66 9.76 -18.49
N PRO A 59 -8.01 10.85 -17.78
CA PRO A 59 -8.67 12.01 -18.40
C PRO A 59 -7.86 12.55 -19.58
N VAL A 60 -8.57 12.98 -20.63
CA VAL A 60 -7.96 13.61 -21.81
C VAL A 60 -7.71 15.09 -21.52
N GLY A 61 -6.53 15.58 -21.90
CA GLY A 61 -6.11 16.97 -21.67
C GLY A 61 -5.42 17.17 -20.33
N ALA A 62 -5.24 18.45 -19.97
CA ALA A 62 -4.65 18.88 -18.71
C ALA A 62 -5.74 19.28 -17.70
N GLY A 63 -5.47 19.11 -16.41
CA GLY A 63 -6.40 19.44 -15.33
C GLY A 63 -5.91 18.87 -14.00
N PHE A 64 -6.84 18.71 -13.06
CA PHE A 64 -6.54 18.29 -11.70
C PHE A 64 -7.38 17.11 -11.23
N ILE A 65 -6.75 16.23 -10.46
CA ILE A 65 -7.44 15.23 -9.64
C ILE A 65 -7.62 15.81 -8.24
N THR A 66 -8.85 15.90 -7.75
CA THR A 66 -9.15 16.37 -6.38
C THR A 66 -9.58 15.22 -5.46
N ALA A 67 -10.08 14.12 -6.03
CA ALA A 67 -10.34 12.88 -5.32
C ALA A 67 -10.14 11.67 -6.23
N MET A 68 -9.72 10.53 -5.68
CA MET A 68 -9.55 9.27 -6.41
C MET A 68 -9.78 8.06 -5.49
N SER A 69 -10.45 7.03 -6.01
CA SER A 69 -10.72 5.77 -5.33
C SER A 69 -10.59 4.58 -6.28
N VAL A 70 -10.31 3.39 -5.75
CA VAL A 70 -10.20 2.15 -6.54
C VAL A 70 -11.09 1.05 -5.97
N ASP A 71 -11.59 0.20 -6.86
CA ASP A 71 -12.31 -1.00 -6.51
C ASP A 71 -12.05 -2.11 -7.54
N VAL A 72 -12.41 -3.35 -7.19
CA VAL A 72 -12.28 -4.51 -8.09
C VAL A 72 -13.68 -4.94 -8.48
N VAL A 73 -13.92 -5.13 -9.77
CA VAL A 73 -15.24 -5.44 -10.32
C VAL A 73 -15.26 -6.72 -11.14
N ASP A 74 -16.41 -7.37 -11.15
CA ASP A 74 -16.67 -8.52 -11.98
C ASP A 74 -16.72 -8.14 -13.47
N VAL A 75 -16.06 -8.93 -14.32
CA VAL A 75 -15.94 -8.67 -15.76
C VAL A 75 -17.28 -8.64 -16.51
N LYS A 76 -18.29 -9.38 -16.02
CA LYS A 76 -19.60 -9.51 -16.69
C LYS A 76 -20.60 -8.48 -16.18
N THR A 77 -20.64 -8.28 -14.87
CA THR A 77 -21.69 -7.49 -14.21
C THR A 77 -21.25 -6.07 -13.86
N GLY A 78 -19.95 -5.78 -13.81
CA GLY A 78 -19.42 -4.48 -13.37
C GLY A 78 -19.64 -4.16 -11.89
N LYS A 79 -20.17 -5.12 -11.11
CA LYS A 79 -20.37 -5.00 -9.66
C LYS A 79 -19.07 -5.28 -8.93
N GLU A 80 -18.90 -4.63 -7.78
CA GLU A 80 -17.74 -4.86 -6.91
C GLU A 80 -17.68 -6.32 -6.46
N VAL A 81 -16.48 -6.88 -6.46
CA VAL A 81 -16.25 -8.24 -5.97
C VAL A 81 -15.93 -8.22 -4.48
N PRO A 82 -16.51 -9.14 -3.69
CA PRO A 82 -16.16 -9.25 -2.29
C PRO A 82 -14.75 -9.83 -2.14
N ILE A 83 -14.11 -9.49 -1.01
CA ILE A 83 -12.73 -9.90 -0.73
C ILE A 83 -12.54 -11.43 -0.70
N ASN A 84 -13.56 -12.20 -0.29
CA ASN A 84 -13.50 -13.66 -0.30
C ASN A 84 -13.57 -14.29 -1.71
N ARG A 85 -13.68 -13.45 -2.76
CA ARG A 85 -13.59 -13.83 -4.15
C ARG A 85 -12.21 -13.45 -4.70
N ILE A 86 -12.00 -12.15 -4.92
CA ILE A 86 -10.73 -11.55 -5.29
C ILE A 86 -10.48 -10.35 -4.39
N MET A 87 -9.31 -10.33 -3.79
CA MET A 87 -8.84 -9.27 -2.92
C MET A 87 -7.88 -8.36 -3.66
N LEU A 88 -8.12 -7.05 -3.59
CA LEU A 88 -7.08 -6.06 -3.87
C LEU A 88 -6.18 -5.97 -2.65
N HIS A 89 -4.94 -6.40 -2.80
CA HIS A 89 -3.98 -6.42 -1.71
C HIS A 89 -3.29 -5.07 -1.56
N HIS A 90 -2.72 -4.56 -2.65
CA HIS A 90 -2.29 -3.17 -2.78
C HIS A 90 -2.26 -2.76 -4.26
N ILE A 91 -2.41 -1.47 -4.53
CA ILE A 91 -2.25 -0.82 -5.82
C ILE A 91 -1.59 0.56 -5.67
N VAL A 92 -0.77 0.94 -6.63
CA VAL A 92 -0.17 2.27 -6.74
C VAL A 92 -0.33 2.77 -8.18
N PHE A 93 -0.83 3.99 -8.34
CA PHE A 93 -0.83 4.74 -9.59
C PHE A 93 0.35 5.70 -9.61
N ALA A 94 0.97 5.80 -10.78
CA ALA A 94 2.10 6.67 -11.01
C ALA A 94 2.06 7.27 -12.41
N ALA A 95 2.51 8.53 -12.50
CA ALA A 95 2.67 9.24 -13.76
C ALA A 95 4.13 9.10 -14.26
N TYR A 96 4.32 9.08 -15.57
CA TYR A 96 5.62 9.09 -16.23
C TYR A 96 5.55 9.88 -17.55
N GLY A 97 6.64 10.57 -17.90
CA GLY A 97 6.74 11.36 -19.14
C GLY A 97 7.17 12.83 -18.96
N GLY A 98 7.19 13.34 -17.72
CA GLY A 98 7.75 14.64 -17.37
C GLY A 98 9.21 14.58 -16.87
N PRO A 99 9.88 15.73 -16.63
CA PRO A 99 11.27 15.81 -16.17
C PRO A 99 11.54 15.15 -14.80
N ALA A 100 10.49 14.80 -14.05
CA ALA A 100 10.56 14.10 -12.77
C ALA A 100 10.65 12.57 -12.89
N GLY A 101 10.57 12.00 -14.10
CA GLY A 101 10.53 10.56 -14.29
C GLY A 101 9.23 9.94 -13.76
N VAL A 102 9.35 8.75 -13.16
CA VAL A 102 8.25 7.98 -12.61
C VAL A 102 7.86 8.50 -11.22
N THR A 103 6.62 8.98 -11.06
CA THR A 103 6.15 9.58 -9.79
C THR A 103 4.84 8.94 -9.31
N PRO A 104 4.85 8.17 -8.20
CA PRO A 104 3.62 7.73 -7.54
C PRO A 104 2.78 8.92 -7.08
N PHE A 105 1.47 8.89 -7.36
CA PHE A 105 0.56 9.96 -6.96
C PHE A 105 -0.66 9.47 -6.18
N TYR A 106 -0.96 8.17 -6.20
CA TYR A 106 -2.04 7.59 -5.44
C TYR A 106 -1.78 6.11 -5.15
N GLY A 107 -2.25 5.61 -4.01
CA GLY A 107 -2.21 4.18 -3.70
C GLY A 107 -3.39 3.78 -2.81
N ASP A 108 -3.74 2.51 -2.88
CA ASP A 108 -4.80 1.86 -2.11
C ASP A 108 -4.38 0.42 -1.77
N GLY A 109 -5.05 -0.19 -0.81
CA GLY A 109 -4.83 -1.56 -0.38
C GLY A 109 -6.02 -2.10 0.40
N GLU A 110 -5.73 -2.99 1.33
CA GLU A 110 -6.73 -3.58 2.22
C GLU A 110 -7.53 -2.53 3.00
N GLU A 111 -6.88 -1.39 3.30
CA GLU A 111 -7.43 -0.28 4.05
C GLU A 111 -8.45 0.57 3.30
N ARG A 112 -8.63 0.34 1.98
CA ARG A 112 -9.53 1.13 1.11
C ARG A 112 -9.25 2.63 1.20
N ALA A 113 -7.97 2.98 1.07
CA ALA A 113 -7.52 4.36 1.05
C ALA A 113 -8.21 5.11 -0.09
N VAL A 114 -8.51 6.39 0.15
CA VAL A 114 -9.10 7.29 -0.84
C VAL A 114 -8.24 8.55 -0.85
N MET A 115 -7.80 8.96 -2.04
CA MET A 115 -7.26 10.31 -2.20
C MET A 115 -8.42 11.28 -2.11
N LYS A 116 -8.32 12.24 -1.21
CA LYS A 116 -9.19 13.40 -1.15
C LYS A 116 -8.36 14.59 -0.69
N LEU A 117 -8.20 15.56 -1.58
CA LEU A 117 -7.47 16.79 -1.31
C LEU A 117 -8.40 17.84 -0.68
N PRO A 118 -7.90 18.71 0.20
CA PRO A 118 -8.69 19.82 0.73
C PRO A 118 -9.13 20.76 -0.40
N GLU A 119 -10.21 21.51 -0.16
CA GLU A 119 -10.70 22.52 -1.08
C GLU A 119 -9.59 23.52 -1.46
N GLY A 120 -9.53 23.87 -2.75
CA GLY A 120 -8.50 24.76 -3.30
C GLY A 120 -7.20 24.06 -3.73
N TYR A 121 -7.09 22.73 -3.56
CA TYR A 121 -5.93 21.94 -3.97
C TYR A 121 -6.28 20.87 -5.01
N GLY A 122 -5.33 20.57 -5.89
CA GLY A 122 -5.46 19.52 -6.90
C GLY A 122 -4.13 18.88 -7.25
N TYR A 123 -4.12 17.57 -7.54
CA TYR A 123 -2.97 16.92 -8.15
C TYR A 123 -2.96 17.24 -9.66
N PRO A 124 -1.96 17.97 -10.17
CA PRO A 124 -1.92 18.36 -11.57
C PRO A 124 -1.65 17.15 -12.47
N VAL A 125 -2.34 17.09 -13.60
CA VAL A 125 -2.16 16.11 -14.65
C VAL A 125 -1.90 16.87 -15.95
N ASP A 126 -0.76 16.59 -16.58
CA ASP A 126 -0.39 17.19 -17.85
C ASP A 126 -1.01 16.44 -19.03
N ALA A 127 -1.30 17.16 -20.11
CA ALA A 127 -1.87 16.57 -21.33
C ALA A 127 -0.95 15.49 -21.96
N ALA A 128 0.35 15.52 -21.66
CA ALA A 128 1.34 14.56 -22.14
C ALA A 128 1.59 13.38 -21.18
N ASP A 129 1.02 13.41 -19.95
CA ASP A 129 1.28 12.39 -18.95
C ASP A 129 0.90 10.99 -19.47
N LYS A 130 1.69 10.00 -19.09
CA LYS A 130 1.30 8.59 -19.21
C LYS A 130 1.22 8.01 -17.82
N TRP A 131 0.28 7.10 -17.62
CA TRP A 131 0.08 6.48 -16.32
C TRP A 131 0.42 5.00 -16.40
N TYR A 132 1.00 4.50 -15.32
CA TYR A 132 1.07 3.07 -15.06
C TYR A 132 0.54 2.78 -13.65
N MET A 133 0.14 1.54 -13.43
CA MET A 133 -0.27 1.05 -12.12
C MET A 133 0.53 -0.19 -11.75
N VAL A 134 0.85 -0.35 -10.48
CA VAL A 134 1.39 -1.59 -9.89
C VAL A 134 0.35 -2.12 -8.94
N TRP A 135 -0.06 -3.37 -9.07
CA TRP A 135 -1.11 -3.98 -8.25
C TRP A 135 -0.77 -5.42 -7.88
N MET A 136 -1.42 -5.89 -6.82
CA MET A 136 -1.43 -7.28 -6.40
C MET A 136 -2.87 -7.70 -6.09
N LEU A 137 -3.32 -8.78 -6.72
CA LEU A 137 -4.63 -9.40 -6.53
C LEU A 137 -4.46 -10.81 -5.95
N MET A 138 -5.30 -11.18 -5.00
CA MET A 138 -5.33 -12.52 -4.44
C MET A 138 -6.66 -13.20 -4.73
N ASN A 139 -6.62 -14.43 -5.23
CA ASN A 139 -7.81 -15.24 -5.39
C ASN A 139 -8.02 -16.12 -4.16
N HIS A 140 -9.20 -16.03 -3.56
CA HIS A 140 -9.54 -16.81 -2.36
C HIS A 140 -10.46 -18.01 -2.67
N ARG A 141 -10.51 -18.42 -3.93
CA ARG A 141 -11.31 -19.54 -4.42
C ARG A 141 -10.45 -20.53 -5.20
N ALA A 142 -10.92 -21.77 -5.28
CA ALA A 142 -10.24 -22.83 -6.00
C ALA A 142 -10.22 -22.63 -7.53
N GLN A 143 -11.22 -21.91 -8.06
CA GLN A 143 -11.33 -21.69 -9.50
C GLN A 143 -10.56 -20.43 -9.89
N THR A 144 -9.89 -20.50 -11.06
CA THR A 144 -9.41 -19.33 -11.76
C THR A 144 -10.55 -18.34 -11.97
N ASP A 145 -10.26 -17.05 -11.77
CA ASP A 145 -11.23 -15.98 -11.88
C ASP A 145 -10.71 -14.84 -12.74
N SER A 146 -11.62 -14.01 -13.26
CA SER A 146 -11.28 -12.83 -14.03
C SER A 146 -12.06 -11.61 -13.53
N VAL A 147 -11.34 -10.53 -13.26
CA VAL A 147 -11.87 -9.26 -12.73
C VAL A 147 -11.29 -8.06 -13.49
N LYS A 148 -11.87 -6.88 -13.30
CA LYS A 148 -11.24 -5.61 -13.71
C LYS A 148 -10.93 -4.78 -12.48
N ILE A 149 -9.88 -3.99 -12.54
CA ILE A 149 -9.61 -2.93 -11.57
C ILE A 149 -10.31 -1.68 -12.10
N ARG A 150 -11.18 -1.08 -11.29
CA ARG A 150 -11.89 0.17 -11.60
C ARG A 150 -11.31 1.29 -10.75
N TRP A 151 -11.05 2.43 -11.37
CA TRP A 151 -10.72 3.65 -10.64
C TRP A 151 -11.71 4.75 -11.00
N ARG A 152 -12.08 5.52 -9.99
CA ARG A 152 -12.92 6.71 -10.11
C ARG A 152 -12.16 7.92 -9.64
N LEU A 153 -12.35 9.03 -10.32
CA LEU A 153 -11.73 10.29 -9.93
C LEU A 153 -12.67 11.47 -10.11
N THR A 154 -12.46 12.50 -9.31
CA THR A 154 -13.04 13.83 -9.51
C THR A 154 -12.05 14.67 -10.28
N TRP A 155 -12.43 15.04 -11.50
CA TRP A 155 -11.65 15.83 -12.45
C TRP A 155 -12.08 17.29 -12.40
N ASP A 156 -11.13 18.20 -12.25
CA ASP A 156 -11.38 19.64 -12.19
C ASP A 156 -10.43 20.36 -13.16
N THR A 157 -10.96 21.26 -13.98
CA THR A 157 -10.19 22.08 -14.92
C THR A 157 -10.01 23.52 -14.45
N ASN A 158 -10.44 23.84 -13.22
CA ASN A 158 -10.25 25.14 -12.61
C ASN A 158 -8.74 25.47 -12.47
N PRO A 159 -8.22 26.48 -13.19
CA PRO A 159 -6.81 26.83 -13.16
C PRO A 159 -6.39 27.48 -11.82
N ASN A 160 -7.35 27.86 -10.97
CA ASN A 160 -7.07 28.48 -9.67
C ASN A 160 -6.76 27.46 -8.56
N LEU A 161 -6.86 26.15 -8.83
CA LEU A 161 -6.44 25.15 -7.86
C LEU A 161 -4.92 25.21 -7.65
N LYS A 162 -4.51 25.14 -6.38
CA LYS A 162 -3.09 25.06 -6.01
C LYS A 162 -2.57 23.65 -6.32
N PRO A 163 -1.56 23.50 -7.19
CA PRO A 163 -1.00 22.20 -7.51
C PRO A 163 -0.28 21.60 -6.29
N VAL A 164 -0.53 20.31 -6.03
CA VAL A 164 0.23 19.53 -5.04
C VAL A 164 1.25 18.64 -5.73
N LYS A 165 2.42 18.46 -5.11
CA LYS A 165 3.40 17.45 -5.47
C LYS A 165 3.36 16.30 -4.45
N PRO A 166 3.19 15.05 -4.89
CA PRO A 166 3.32 13.89 -4.01
C PRO A 166 4.77 13.67 -3.58
N MET A 167 4.95 13.23 -2.34
CA MET A 167 6.22 12.78 -1.78
C MET A 167 6.00 11.43 -1.10
N THR A 168 6.69 10.41 -1.59
CA THR A 168 6.54 9.01 -1.16
C THR A 168 7.65 8.62 -0.19
N PHE A 169 7.26 8.10 0.96
CA PHE A 169 8.14 7.51 1.95
C PHE A 169 7.98 5.98 1.95
N ASP A 170 9.10 5.29 2.14
CA ASP A 170 9.22 3.84 2.19
C ASP A 170 10.23 3.43 3.29
N ALA A 171 9.71 2.87 4.38
CA ALA A 171 10.52 2.38 5.50
C ALA A 171 11.35 1.12 5.16
N SER A 172 11.06 0.43 4.05
CA SER A 172 11.86 -0.70 3.57
C SER A 172 13.18 -0.27 2.92
N ARG A 173 13.27 0.99 2.47
CA ARG A 173 14.40 1.60 1.73
C ARG A 173 14.62 0.96 0.36
N SER A 174 13.56 0.93 -0.44
CA SER A 174 13.53 0.38 -1.80
C SER A 174 13.85 -1.11 -1.86
N ALA A 175 13.53 -1.85 -0.78
CA ALA A 175 13.61 -3.31 -0.81
C ALA A 175 12.63 -3.87 -1.86
N GLN A 176 12.90 -5.07 -2.38
CA GLN A 176 12.06 -5.64 -3.42
C GLN A 176 10.61 -5.82 -2.93
N GLY A 177 9.65 -5.25 -3.67
CA GLY A 177 8.25 -5.24 -3.26
C GLY A 177 7.90 -4.22 -2.18
N LEU A 178 8.83 -3.35 -1.78
CA LEU A 178 8.69 -2.34 -0.72
C LEU A 178 8.35 -2.93 0.65
N VAL A 179 8.84 -4.14 0.92
CA VAL A 179 8.55 -4.89 2.15
C VAL A 179 9.79 -5.10 3.01
N TYR A 180 9.59 -5.31 4.31
CA TYR A 180 10.59 -5.79 5.25
C TYR A 180 9.97 -6.78 6.24
N SER A 181 10.79 -7.48 7.04
CA SER A 181 10.29 -8.37 8.10
C SER A 181 10.60 -7.80 9.48
N VAL A 182 9.63 -7.92 10.39
CA VAL A 182 9.81 -7.80 11.84
C VAL A 182 10.16 -9.17 12.39
N PRO A 183 11.36 -9.35 13.00
CA PRO A 183 11.78 -10.67 13.45
C PRO A 183 10.93 -11.28 14.58
N GLY A 184 10.30 -10.46 15.42
CA GLY A 184 9.56 -10.93 16.60
C GLY A 184 10.43 -11.37 17.79
N GLY A 185 9.74 -11.78 18.86
CA GLY A 185 10.29 -12.22 20.14
C GLY A 185 10.96 -11.14 20.99
N GLY A 186 10.49 -9.91 20.85
CA GLY A 186 10.68 -8.87 21.84
C GLY A 186 9.86 -9.13 23.11
N LYS A 187 10.08 -8.28 24.12
CA LYS A 187 9.33 -8.32 25.39
C LYS A 187 7.87 -7.89 25.17
N PRO A 188 6.93 -8.29 26.05
CA PRO A 188 5.57 -7.77 26.03
C PRO A 188 5.53 -6.23 25.94
N GLY A 189 4.71 -5.71 25.03
CA GLY A 189 4.55 -4.29 24.72
C GLY A 189 5.61 -3.70 23.78
N SER A 190 6.67 -4.43 23.41
CA SER A 190 7.78 -3.89 22.61
C SER A 190 7.38 -3.54 21.16
N SER A 191 8.16 -2.66 20.53
CA SER A 191 7.91 -2.20 19.15
C SER A 191 9.14 -2.31 18.27
N HIS A 192 8.92 -2.60 16.99
CA HIS A 192 9.94 -2.58 15.96
C HIS A 192 9.80 -1.27 15.18
N LEU A 193 10.87 -0.47 15.19
CA LEU A 193 10.92 0.82 14.52
C LEU A 193 11.81 0.73 13.28
N ARG A 194 11.26 1.11 12.13
CA ARG A 194 12.05 1.47 10.94
C ARG A 194 11.76 2.91 10.54
N THR A 195 12.80 3.60 10.08
CA THR A 195 12.68 4.99 9.67
C THR A 195 13.26 5.25 8.28
N GLN A 196 12.68 6.25 7.62
CA GLN A 196 13.24 6.88 6.44
C GLN A 196 13.13 8.40 6.62
N THR A 197 14.22 9.09 6.33
CA THR A 197 14.25 10.55 6.32
C THR A 197 14.46 11.02 4.88
N LEU A 198 13.65 11.96 4.44
CA LEU A 198 13.75 12.59 3.14
C LEU A 198 13.74 14.11 3.31
N LYS A 199 14.37 14.81 2.37
CA LYS A 199 14.42 16.26 2.36
C LYS A 199 13.15 16.83 1.70
N ALA A 200 12.53 17.83 2.33
CA ALA A 200 11.45 18.56 1.70
C ALA A 200 11.98 19.23 0.40
N PRO A 201 11.32 19.02 -0.76
CA PRO A 201 11.88 19.42 -2.05
C PRO A 201 11.82 20.94 -2.31
N PHE A 202 10.97 21.66 -1.58
CA PHE A 202 10.77 23.10 -1.70
C PHE A 202 10.05 23.65 -0.46
N ASN A 203 9.98 24.97 -0.33
CA ASN A 203 9.13 25.62 0.67
C ASN A 203 7.66 25.38 0.31
N GLY A 204 6.89 24.97 1.30
CA GLY A 204 5.50 24.66 1.03
C GLY A 204 4.72 24.24 2.25
N ARG A 205 3.60 23.59 1.96
CA ARG A 205 2.61 23.17 2.94
C ARG A 205 2.16 21.75 2.65
N ILE A 206 2.30 20.86 3.63
CA ILE A 206 1.70 19.52 3.58
C ILE A 206 0.20 19.68 3.87
N VAL A 207 -0.64 19.34 2.90
CA VAL A 207 -2.10 19.56 2.97
C VAL A 207 -2.89 18.27 3.09
N ALA A 208 -2.32 17.16 2.66
CA ALA A 208 -2.92 15.84 2.75
C ALA A 208 -1.87 14.74 2.80
N GLY A 209 -2.29 13.53 3.19
CA GLY A 209 -1.42 12.38 3.23
C GLY A 209 -2.12 11.11 3.70
N LEU A 210 -1.64 9.97 3.21
CA LEU A 210 -2.18 8.63 3.43
C LEU A 210 -1.04 7.65 3.75
N GLY A 211 -1.31 6.70 4.65
CA GLY A 211 -0.37 5.65 5.04
C GLY A 211 -0.85 4.28 4.58
N HIS A 212 0.08 3.36 4.38
CA HIS A 212 -0.19 1.96 4.06
C HIS A 212 0.72 1.03 4.88
N VAL A 213 0.11 0.03 5.51
CA VAL A 213 0.75 -0.93 6.41
C VAL A 213 0.07 -2.30 6.29
N HIS A 214 0.77 -3.35 6.69
CA HIS A 214 0.23 -4.71 6.84
C HIS A 214 -0.12 -4.99 8.30
N GLY A 215 -0.62 -6.20 8.59
CA GLY A 215 -0.91 -6.63 9.96
C GLY A 215 0.32 -6.56 10.87
N GLY A 216 0.09 -6.28 12.16
CA GLY A 216 1.16 -6.02 13.14
C GLY A 216 1.49 -4.54 13.37
N ALA A 217 1.07 -3.65 12.46
CA ALA A 217 1.39 -2.22 12.55
C ALA A 217 0.70 -1.53 13.74
N ARG A 218 1.41 -0.67 14.46
CA ARG A 218 0.83 0.21 15.49
C ARG A 218 0.45 1.55 14.91
N GLU A 219 1.35 2.17 14.14
CA GLU A 219 1.11 3.42 13.41
C GLU A 219 2.27 3.74 12.45
N LEU A 220 2.03 4.72 11.57
CA LEU A 220 3.06 5.46 10.87
C LEU A 220 3.09 6.90 11.38
N THR A 221 4.27 7.44 11.69
CA THR A 221 4.42 8.83 12.15
C THR A 221 5.34 9.60 11.20
N LEU A 222 4.85 10.74 10.68
CA LEU A 222 5.67 11.74 10.02
C LEU A 222 6.04 12.84 11.02
N SER A 223 7.30 13.23 11.03
CA SER A 223 7.86 14.20 11.98
C SER A 223 8.84 15.15 11.31
N GLN A 224 9.08 16.29 11.95
CA GLN A 224 10.11 17.27 11.60
C GLN A 224 11.26 17.21 12.63
N PRO A 225 12.34 16.46 12.38
CA PRO A 225 13.47 16.35 13.31
C PRO A 225 14.06 17.69 13.74
N GLY A 226 14.17 18.65 12.81
CA GLY A 226 14.68 20.00 13.08
C GLY A 226 13.83 20.83 14.04
N CYS A 227 12.60 20.39 14.34
CA CYS A 227 11.67 21.04 15.27
C CYS A 227 11.53 20.25 16.58
N GLY A 228 12.61 19.66 17.08
CA GLY A 228 12.57 18.79 18.27
C GLY A 228 11.80 17.49 18.03
N ASP A 229 11.91 16.93 16.81
CA ASP A 229 11.18 15.73 16.37
C ASP A 229 9.66 15.82 16.46
N ARG A 230 9.10 17.02 16.28
CA ARG A 230 7.65 17.27 16.31
C ARG A 230 6.91 16.37 15.33
N ALA A 231 6.04 15.51 15.84
CA ALA A 231 5.12 14.72 15.04
C ALA A 231 4.07 15.64 14.38
N ILE A 232 3.97 15.58 13.06
CA ILE A 232 3.06 16.41 12.27
C ILE A 232 1.89 15.60 11.69
N TYR A 233 2.04 14.27 11.62
CA TYR A 233 1.00 13.35 11.19
C TYR A 233 1.23 11.98 11.82
N ARG A 234 0.18 11.41 12.41
CA ARG A 234 0.11 9.99 12.78
C ARG A 234 -0.97 9.31 11.95
N SER A 235 -0.58 8.36 11.11
CA SER A 235 -1.51 7.48 10.40
C SER A 235 -1.76 6.24 11.24
N LYS A 236 -2.99 6.07 11.72
CA LYS A 236 -3.38 5.01 12.66
C LYS A 236 -4.28 3.98 11.97
N PRO A 237 -3.97 2.68 12.11
CA PRO A 237 -4.78 1.62 11.53
C PRO A 237 -6.06 1.41 12.33
N THR A 238 -7.12 1.06 11.63
CA THR A 238 -8.36 0.50 12.18
C THR A 238 -8.48 -0.93 11.68
N TRP A 239 -8.61 -1.88 12.59
CA TRP A 239 -8.62 -3.30 12.28
C TRP A 239 -10.04 -3.85 12.19
N GLY A 240 -10.29 -4.81 11.30
CA GLY A 240 -11.57 -5.52 11.22
C GLY A 240 -11.97 -6.13 12.56
N ALA A 241 -13.27 -6.26 12.86
CA ALA A 241 -13.72 -7.11 13.97
C ALA A 241 -13.31 -8.58 13.72
N ALA A 242 -13.30 -9.43 14.76
CA ALA A 242 -12.93 -10.84 14.60
C ALA A 242 -13.81 -11.60 13.57
N SER A 243 -15.04 -11.14 13.34
CA SER A 243 -15.95 -11.68 12.34
C SER A 243 -15.66 -11.24 10.90
N ASN A 244 -14.79 -10.23 10.70
CA ASN A 244 -14.49 -9.65 9.40
C ASN A 244 -13.91 -10.73 8.45
N PRO A 245 -14.34 -10.77 7.17
CA PRO A 245 -13.86 -11.74 6.19
C PRO A 245 -12.34 -11.85 6.06
N PHE A 246 -11.60 -10.75 6.30
CA PHE A 246 -10.14 -10.69 6.25
C PHE A 246 -9.48 -11.82 7.07
N TYR A 247 -10.08 -12.21 8.20
CA TYR A 247 -9.55 -13.24 9.10
C TYR A 247 -10.00 -14.66 8.75
N LYS A 248 -10.79 -14.85 7.68
CA LYS A 248 -11.43 -16.13 7.32
C LYS A 248 -11.09 -16.59 5.91
N VAL A 249 -10.64 -15.69 5.04
CA VAL A 249 -10.21 -16.01 3.69
C VAL A 249 -8.98 -16.92 3.70
N LYS A 250 -8.80 -17.69 2.62
CA LYS A 250 -7.61 -18.52 2.37
C LYS A 250 -7.24 -18.40 0.90
N PRO A 251 -5.95 -18.39 0.54
CA PRO A 251 -4.78 -18.29 1.41
C PRO A 251 -4.72 -16.96 2.17
N ILE A 252 -3.88 -16.90 3.20
CA ILE A 252 -3.48 -15.66 3.88
C ILE A 252 -1.98 -15.47 3.61
N LEU A 253 -1.61 -14.30 3.09
CA LEU A 253 -0.23 -13.98 2.70
C LEU A 253 0.61 -13.50 3.88
N HIS A 254 0.10 -12.54 4.64
CA HIS A 254 0.63 -12.11 5.91
C HIS A 254 -0.55 -11.78 6.82
N GLU A 255 -0.32 -11.32 8.05
CA GLU A 255 -1.43 -10.93 8.90
C GLU A 255 -2.35 -9.95 8.17
N PRO A 256 -3.68 -10.15 8.24
CA PRO A 256 -4.60 -9.29 7.49
C PRO A 256 -4.41 -7.82 7.85
N GLY A 257 -4.36 -6.98 6.83
CA GLY A 257 -4.16 -5.55 6.93
C GLY A 257 -5.31 -4.83 7.64
N PRO A 258 -5.14 -3.53 7.88
CA PRO A 258 -6.20 -2.70 8.42
C PRO A 258 -7.34 -2.55 7.41
N ILE A 259 -8.55 -2.32 7.90
CA ILE A 259 -9.74 -2.03 7.08
C ILE A 259 -9.90 -0.52 6.81
N ASN A 260 -9.02 0.28 7.41
CA ASN A 260 -8.93 1.73 7.28
C ASN A 260 -7.63 2.24 7.90
N MET A 261 -7.07 3.30 7.35
CA MET A 261 -6.04 4.11 8.01
C MET A 261 -6.48 5.57 8.09
N THR A 262 -6.12 6.26 9.17
CA THR A 262 -6.37 7.70 9.25
C THR A 262 -5.51 8.43 8.23
N ARG A 263 -6.09 9.40 7.53
CA ARG A 263 -5.42 10.34 6.64
C ARG A 263 -5.30 11.71 7.29
N ILE A 264 -4.39 12.56 6.84
CA ILE A 264 -4.41 13.99 7.22
C ILE A 264 -5.07 14.84 6.16
N GLU A 265 -5.73 15.90 6.62
CA GLU A 265 -6.23 17.00 5.79
C GLU A 265 -6.05 18.32 6.54
N SER A 266 -5.62 19.35 5.82
CA SER A 266 -5.60 20.75 6.28
C SER A 266 -5.60 21.67 5.07
N SER A 267 -6.57 22.58 4.99
CA SER A 267 -6.60 23.61 3.93
C SER A 267 -5.54 24.69 4.19
N THR A 268 -5.16 24.91 5.45
CA THR A 268 -4.07 25.82 5.82
C THR A 268 -2.69 25.20 5.58
N GLY A 269 -2.58 23.87 5.74
CA GLY A 269 -1.39 23.06 5.53
C GLY A 269 -0.24 23.28 6.54
N ILE A 270 0.53 22.22 6.76
CA ILE A 270 1.68 22.21 7.68
C ILE A 270 2.91 22.76 6.95
N ALA A 271 3.49 23.85 7.45
CA ALA A 271 4.66 24.50 6.86
C ALA A 271 5.88 23.58 6.82
N VAL A 272 6.58 23.58 5.68
CA VAL A 272 7.87 22.93 5.47
C VAL A 272 8.83 23.84 4.70
N ARG A 273 10.12 23.78 5.01
CA ARG A 273 11.19 24.51 4.32
C ARG A 273 11.96 23.62 3.37
N ALA A 274 12.37 24.15 2.22
CA ALA A 274 13.25 23.44 1.30
C ALA A 274 14.51 22.92 2.03
N GLY A 275 14.82 21.63 1.85
CA GLY A 275 15.99 21.01 2.46
C GLY A 275 15.85 20.63 3.94
N GLU A 276 14.71 20.90 4.60
CA GLU A 276 14.49 20.38 5.95
C GLU A 276 14.20 18.88 5.92
N ASP A 277 14.52 18.19 7.01
CA ASP A 277 14.23 16.77 7.15
C ASP A 277 12.76 16.51 7.49
N LEU A 278 12.17 15.58 6.77
CA LEU A 278 10.91 14.94 7.10
C LEU A 278 11.19 13.47 7.36
N LYS A 279 10.83 12.98 8.55
CA LYS A 279 11.12 11.62 8.97
C LYS A 279 9.84 10.81 9.11
N LEU A 280 9.72 9.76 8.30
CA LEU A 280 8.75 8.68 8.50
C LEU A 280 9.28 7.68 9.53
N SER A 281 8.43 7.31 10.47
CA SER A 281 8.63 6.24 11.44
C SER A 281 7.54 5.19 11.27
N SER A 282 7.93 3.97 10.87
CA SER A 282 7.07 2.79 10.80
C SER A 282 7.21 1.97 12.06
N ILE A 283 6.11 1.83 12.80
CA ILE A 283 6.09 1.23 14.14
C ILE A 283 5.22 -0.01 14.09
N TYR A 284 5.82 -1.18 14.31
CA TYR A 284 5.14 -2.46 14.38
C TYR A 284 5.25 -3.06 15.78
N ASP A 285 4.32 -3.95 16.12
CA ASP A 285 4.55 -4.89 17.22
C ASP A 285 5.85 -5.67 17.00
N ALA A 286 6.59 -5.92 18.09
CA ALA A 286 7.82 -6.70 18.06
C ALA A 286 7.76 -7.97 18.91
N GLU A 287 6.62 -8.23 19.57
CA GLU A 287 6.43 -9.48 20.32
C GLU A 287 6.33 -10.65 19.35
N LEU A 288 5.56 -10.48 18.28
CA LEU A 288 5.32 -11.49 17.26
C LEU A 288 6.14 -11.25 16.00
N PRO A 289 6.46 -12.31 15.23
CA PRO A 289 7.03 -12.13 13.91
C PRO A 289 5.98 -11.56 12.96
N HIS A 290 6.37 -10.60 12.13
CA HIS A 290 5.55 -10.09 11.02
C HIS A 290 6.39 -10.07 9.76
N THR A 291 5.98 -10.78 8.71
CA THR A 291 6.80 -10.92 7.50
C THR A 291 6.23 -10.16 6.33
N ARG A 292 7.14 -9.71 5.47
CA ARG A 292 6.80 -8.95 4.26
C ARG A 292 5.86 -7.76 4.54
N VAL A 293 6.06 -7.08 5.66
CA VAL A 293 5.26 -5.91 6.05
C VAL A 293 5.66 -4.66 5.27
N MET A 294 4.71 -3.75 5.06
CA MET A 294 4.95 -2.44 4.44
C MET A 294 4.94 -1.30 5.47
N GLY A 295 5.67 -0.23 5.18
CA GLY A 295 5.63 1.00 5.96
C GLY A 295 5.73 2.18 5.02
N LEU A 296 4.64 2.47 4.31
CA LEU A 296 4.60 3.44 3.23
C LEU A 296 3.76 4.64 3.62
N MET A 297 4.16 5.84 3.20
CA MET A 297 3.36 7.04 3.35
C MET A 297 3.49 7.92 2.12
N LEU A 298 2.37 8.41 1.61
CA LEU A 298 2.32 9.41 0.55
C LEU A 298 1.78 10.71 1.15
N VAL A 299 2.51 11.82 0.98
CA VAL A 299 2.04 13.15 1.38
C VAL A 299 1.99 14.10 0.19
N TYR A 300 1.06 15.04 0.23
CA TYR A 300 0.83 16.02 -0.82
C TYR A 300 1.29 17.39 -0.33
N ILE A 301 2.29 17.97 -1.02
CA ILE A 301 2.89 19.26 -0.66
C ILE A 301 2.53 20.28 -1.72
N ALA A 302 1.87 21.36 -1.32
CA ALA A 302 1.67 22.53 -2.18
C ALA A 302 2.82 23.51 -2.00
N ARG A 303 3.34 24.07 -3.09
CA ARG A 303 4.37 25.11 -3.02
C ARG A 303 3.80 26.39 -2.39
N ASP A 304 4.55 26.94 -1.45
CA ASP A 304 4.23 28.21 -0.78
C ASP A 304 5.52 28.75 -0.17
N ASP A 305 5.93 29.95 -0.59
CA ASP A 305 7.16 30.60 -0.12
C ASP A 305 6.93 31.52 1.09
N SER A 306 5.67 31.70 1.53
CA SER A 306 5.33 32.49 2.71
C SER A 306 5.84 31.93 4.06
N PRO A 307 6.05 30.61 4.26
CA PRO A 307 6.57 30.11 5.52
C PRO A 307 8.03 30.54 5.75
N SER A 308 8.23 31.39 6.75
CA SER A 308 9.55 31.81 7.24
C SER A 308 10.25 30.72 8.06
N SER A 309 9.50 29.76 8.61
CA SER A 309 10.01 28.63 9.39
C SER A 309 9.14 27.38 9.20
N GLY A 310 9.78 26.22 9.08
CA GLY A 310 9.08 24.92 9.09
C GLY A 310 8.56 24.53 10.48
N CYS A 311 9.10 25.16 11.53
CA CYS A 311 8.69 24.92 12.91
C CYS A 311 7.53 25.82 13.38
N ALA A 312 6.89 26.56 12.48
CA ALA A 312 5.67 27.31 12.79
C ALA A 312 4.59 26.39 13.41
N ASN A 313 3.71 26.94 14.24
CA ASN A 313 2.64 26.18 14.89
C ASN A 313 1.83 25.35 13.88
N LEU A 314 1.43 24.14 14.29
CA LEU A 314 0.55 23.32 13.47
C LEU A 314 -0.78 24.06 13.24
N PRO A 315 -1.36 23.97 12.04
CA PRO A 315 -2.56 24.74 11.73
C PRO A 315 -3.76 24.23 12.52
N GLY A 316 -4.63 25.14 12.95
CA GLY A 316 -5.80 24.83 13.79
C GLY A 316 -6.87 23.98 13.07
N ASP A 317 -6.82 23.90 11.74
CA ASP A 317 -7.71 23.09 10.92
C ASP A 317 -7.17 21.67 10.63
N LEU A 318 -6.00 21.31 11.18
CA LEU A 318 -5.37 20.00 10.97
C LEU A 318 -6.28 18.88 11.51
N LYS A 319 -6.72 18.00 10.62
CA LYS A 319 -7.56 16.85 10.96
C LYS A 319 -6.84 15.54 10.64
N GLN A 320 -6.93 14.58 11.56
CA GLN A 320 -6.67 13.17 11.27
C GLN A 320 -8.02 12.48 11.04
N VAL A 321 -8.34 12.22 9.78
CA VAL A 321 -9.64 11.73 9.35
C VAL A 321 -9.57 10.23 9.13
N GLY A 322 -10.35 9.46 9.88
CA GLY A 322 -10.63 8.06 9.57
C GLY A 322 -11.95 7.92 8.79
N THR A 323 -12.25 6.70 8.34
CA THR A 323 -13.60 6.36 7.87
C THR A 323 -14.55 6.15 9.05
N LYS A 324 -15.86 6.10 8.75
CA LYS A 324 -16.90 5.70 9.73
C LYS A 324 -16.90 4.19 10.01
N THR A 325 -15.99 3.43 9.40
CA THR A 325 -15.92 1.98 9.49
C THR A 325 -15.59 1.57 10.92
N LYS A 326 -16.51 0.87 11.58
CA LYS A 326 -16.28 0.34 12.93
C LYS A 326 -15.18 -0.73 12.90
N GLY A 327 -14.25 -0.65 13.84
CA GLY A 327 -13.16 -1.61 13.96
C GLY A 327 -12.44 -1.52 15.30
N ARG A 328 -11.41 -2.34 15.46
CA ARG A 328 -10.54 -2.36 16.64
C ARG A 328 -9.40 -1.37 16.44
N SER A 329 -9.02 -0.65 17.50
CA SER A 329 -7.84 0.23 17.50
C SER A 329 -6.55 -0.50 17.90
N ARG A 330 -6.67 -1.64 18.60
CA ARG A 330 -5.53 -2.48 18.96
C ARG A 330 -5.22 -3.48 17.86
N VAL A 331 -3.92 -3.71 17.66
CA VAL A 331 -3.39 -4.70 16.72
C VAL A 331 -3.94 -6.08 17.08
N PRO A 332 -4.58 -6.80 16.13
CA PRO A 332 -5.00 -8.17 16.34
C PRO A 332 -3.79 -9.09 16.41
N VAL A 333 -3.78 -9.99 17.40
CA VAL A 333 -2.91 -11.16 17.36
C VAL A 333 -3.50 -12.14 16.34
N PHE A 334 -2.76 -12.44 15.29
CA PHE A 334 -3.19 -13.33 14.23
C PHE A 334 -2.01 -14.19 13.74
N PRO A 335 -1.86 -15.43 14.24
CA PRO A 335 -0.88 -16.36 13.70
C PRO A 335 -1.27 -16.73 12.26
N VAL A 336 -0.40 -16.46 11.28
CA VAL A 336 -0.71 -16.79 9.89
C VAL A 336 -0.69 -18.32 9.72
N PRO A 337 -1.80 -18.94 9.29
CA PRO A 337 -1.86 -20.39 9.14
C PRO A 337 -1.07 -20.83 7.92
N LEU A 338 -0.42 -21.98 8.02
CA LEU A 338 0.09 -22.65 6.82
C LEU A 338 -1.10 -23.26 6.08
N THR A 339 -1.27 -22.93 4.80
CA THR A 339 -2.43 -23.38 4.02
C THR A 339 -2.02 -24.44 2.99
N GLY A 340 -2.77 -25.53 2.89
CA GLY A 340 -2.59 -26.56 1.87
C GLY A 340 -3.91 -26.93 1.22
N LEU A 341 -3.87 -27.85 0.25
CA LEU A 341 -5.08 -28.40 -0.37
C LEU A 341 -5.52 -29.68 0.36
N ASP A 342 -6.82 -29.81 0.62
CA ASP A 342 -7.43 -31.08 0.99
C ASP A 342 -7.63 -32.00 -0.23
N SER A 343 -8.15 -33.22 -0.01
CA SER A 343 -8.42 -34.19 -1.08
C SER A 343 -9.44 -33.73 -2.11
N LYS A 344 -10.21 -32.68 -1.82
CA LYS A 344 -11.20 -32.07 -2.72
C LYS A 344 -10.66 -30.80 -3.39
N GLY A 345 -9.37 -30.49 -3.23
CA GLY A 345 -8.75 -29.29 -3.79
C GLY A 345 -9.18 -27.98 -3.10
N ARG A 346 -9.67 -28.05 -1.86
CA ARG A 346 -10.03 -26.85 -1.08
C ARG A 346 -8.85 -26.41 -0.22
N ALA A 347 -8.65 -25.10 -0.12
CA ALA A 347 -7.66 -24.53 0.79
C ALA A 347 -8.07 -24.78 2.25
N VAL A 348 -7.22 -25.47 3.00
CA VAL A 348 -7.39 -25.78 4.42
C VAL A 348 -6.12 -25.44 5.19
N GLU A 349 -6.27 -25.13 6.47
CA GLU A 349 -5.10 -25.01 7.34
C GLU A 349 -4.44 -26.38 7.53
N ILE A 350 -3.12 -26.43 7.45
CA ILE A 350 -2.32 -27.63 7.65
C ILE A 350 -1.26 -27.38 8.73
N ALA A 351 -1.04 -28.36 9.61
CA ALA A 351 0.03 -28.26 10.60
C ALA A 351 1.43 -28.40 9.96
N ARG A 352 1.51 -29.19 8.89
CA ARG A 352 2.71 -29.42 8.09
C ARG A 352 2.33 -29.96 6.69
N PRO A 353 3.19 -29.79 5.69
CA PRO A 353 3.00 -30.45 4.39
C PRO A 353 3.17 -31.97 4.47
N PRO A 354 2.56 -32.73 3.55
CA PRO A 354 2.76 -34.18 3.45
C PRO A 354 4.21 -34.53 3.07
N GLY A 355 4.57 -35.80 3.26
CA GLY A 355 5.89 -36.33 2.92
C GLY A 355 6.82 -36.53 4.12
N GLN A 356 7.98 -37.13 3.84
CA GLN A 356 9.02 -37.44 4.82
C GLN A 356 9.78 -36.19 5.27
N THR A 357 10.34 -36.26 6.48
CA THR A 357 11.19 -35.19 7.04
C THR A 357 12.65 -35.47 6.71
N LEU A 358 13.33 -34.51 6.10
CA LEU A 358 14.78 -34.54 5.96
C LEU A 358 15.41 -34.23 7.33
N MET A 359 16.19 -35.16 7.87
CA MET A 359 16.98 -34.95 9.08
C MET A 359 18.35 -34.40 8.70
N ALA A 360 18.61 -33.14 9.03
CA ALA A 360 19.84 -32.42 8.70
C ALA A 360 20.64 -32.03 9.95
N GLY A 361 21.96 -31.98 9.81
CA GLY A 361 22.89 -31.50 10.85
C GLY A 361 22.88 -29.97 10.94
N LEU A 362 24.03 -29.35 10.64
CA LEU A 362 24.21 -27.88 10.63
C LEU A 362 23.98 -27.25 9.26
N SER A 363 23.74 -28.03 8.21
CA SER A 363 23.47 -27.53 6.86
C SER A 363 22.40 -28.37 6.17
N ALA A 364 21.60 -27.72 5.32
CA ALA A 364 20.71 -28.36 4.37
C ALA A 364 20.61 -27.52 3.09
N ASP A 365 20.97 -28.11 1.95
CA ASP A 365 20.83 -27.49 0.63
C ASP A 365 19.60 -28.06 -0.09
N LEU A 366 18.68 -27.17 -0.44
CA LEU A 366 17.38 -27.49 -1.00
C LEU A 366 17.22 -26.79 -2.34
N ASN A 367 16.48 -27.41 -3.26
CA ASN A 367 16.12 -26.78 -4.52
C ASN A 367 14.67 -26.30 -4.47
N VAL A 368 14.40 -25.20 -5.16
CA VAL A 368 13.07 -24.63 -5.38
C VAL A 368 12.75 -24.80 -6.86
N GLY A 369 11.73 -25.62 -7.16
CA GLY A 369 11.22 -25.83 -8.51
C GLY A 369 10.07 -24.85 -8.84
N ASP A 370 9.42 -25.07 -9.97
CA ASP A 370 8.41 -24.14 -10.52
C ASP A 370 7.19 -23.88 -9.64
N ALA A 371 6.82 -24.81 -8.75
CA ALA A 371 5.72 -24.60 -7.80
C ALA A 371 5.88 -25.47 -6.54
N PHE A 372 7.12 -25.76 -6.13
CA PHE A 372 7.38 -26.57 -4.94
C PHE A 372 8.77 -26.34 -4.33
N TYR A 373 8.87 -26.56 -3.02
CA TYR A 373 10.14 -26.80 -2.33
C TYR A 373 10.46 -28.30 -2.39
N THR A 374 11.65 -28.72 -2.84
CA THR A 374 11.98 -30.15 -3.00
C THR A 374 11.87 -30.96 -1.71
N ARG A 375 12.15 -30.33 -0.57
CA ARG A 375 11.99 -30.92 0.77
C ARG A 375 11.03 -30.09 1.59
N ARG A 376 9.77 -30.50 1.65
CA ARG A 376 8.72 -29.75 2.35
C ARG A 376 8.77 -29.89 3.87
N ASN A 377 9.45 -30.90 4.42
CA ASN A 377 9.65 -31.03 5.86
C ASN A 377 11.15 -31.21 6.13
N VAL A 378 11.73 -30.35 6.97
CA VAL A 378 13.16 -30.36 7.32
C VAL A 378 13.30 -30.25 8.83
N SER A 379 14.20 -31.03 9.41
CA SER A 379 14.61 -30.94 10.81
C SER A 379 16.10 -30.64 10.88
N ILE A 380 16.47 -29.44 11.32
CA ILE A 380 17.86 -28.95 11.36
C ILE A 380 18.31 -28.72 12.81
N ALA A 381 19.60 -28.83 13.11
CA ALA A 381 20.13 -28.47 14.41
C ALA A 381 20.12 -26.94 14.62
N GLN A 382 19.90 -26.49 15.85
CA GLN A 382 20.03 -25.08 16.22
C GLN A 382 21.43 -24.54 15.85
N GLY A 383 21.45 -23.37 15.22
CA GLY A 383 22.65 -22.76 14.67
C GLY A 383 23.00 -23.23 13.25
N GLY A 384 22.23 -24.17 12.68
CA GLY A 384 22.38 -24.63 11.32
C GLY A 384 21.76 -23.68 10.29
N SER A 385 22.16 -23.85 9.03
CA SER A 385 21.70 -23.04 7.89
C SER A 385 20.96 -23.88 6.86
N VAL A 386 19.88 -23.33 6.30
CA VAL A 386 19.21 -23.87 5.12
C VAL A 386 19.48 -22.95 3.95
N THR A 387 19.88 -23.52 2.81
CA THR A 387 20.04 -22.81 1.54
C THR A 387 18.96 -23.29 0.58
N TRP A 388 18.23 -22.36 -0.04
CA TRP A 388 17.28 -22.62 -1.11
C TRP A 388 17.87 -22.11 -2.42
N ALA A 389 18.18 -23.02 -3.35
CA ALA A 389 18.62 -22.71 -4.70
C ALA A 389 17.42 -22.72 -5.65
N PHE A 390 17.22 -21.62 -6.39
CA PHE A 390 16.07 -21.44 -7.27
C PHE A 390 16.41 -21.94 -8.68
N GLY A 391 15.60 -22.86 -9.20
CA GLY A 391 15.75 -23.43 -10.54
C GLY A 391 14.67 -23.01 -11.54
N SER A 392 13.67 -22.25 -11.10
CA SER A 392 12.49 -21.89 -11.90
C SER A 392 12.67 -20.60 -12.70
N VAL A 393 12.11 -20.53 -13.90
CA VAL A 393 11.94 -19.25 -14.62
C VAL A 393 10.87 -18.35 -13.98
N LEU A 394 9.93 -18.95 -13.24
CA LEU A 394 8.95 -18.23 -12.43
C LEU A 394 9.61 -17.72 -11.14
N GLN A 395 9.08 -16.62 -10.63
CA GLN A 395 9.54 -16.06 -9.36
C GLN A 395 8.97 -16.84 -8.18
N HIS A 396 9.84 -17.13 -7.21
CA HIS A 396 9.47 -17.73 -5.92
C HIS A 396 10.19 -17.04 -4.79
N ASP A 397 9.71 -17.22 -3.57
CA ASP A 397 10.42 -16.77 -2.38
C ASP A 397 10.32 -17.80 -1.25
N VAL A 398 10.93 -17.46 -0.11
CA VAL A 398 10.80 -18.18 1.16
C VAL A 398 10.33 -17.17 2.19
N THR A 399 9.10 -17.33 2.66
CA THR A 399 8.48 -16.40 3.63
C THR A 399 7.97 -17.16 4.84
N VAL A 400 8.26 -16.67 6.05
CA VAL A 400 7.67 -17.23 7.28
C VAL A 400 6.21 -16.81 7.37
N ALA A 401 5.30 -17.78 7.42
CA ALA A 401 3.92 -17.55 7.87
C ALA A 401 3.90 -17.37 9.40
N ASP A 402 4.51 -18.31 10.12
CA ASP A 402 4.49 -18.35 11.58
C ASP A 402 5.69 -19.15 12.11
N GLY A 403 6.17 -18.79 13.30
CA GLY A 403 7.29 -19.46 13.95
C GLY A 403 8.05 -18.57 14.94
N PRO A 404 9.18 -19.04 15.47
CA PRO A 404 9.92 -18.31 16.51
C PRO A 404 10.51 -16.97 16.05
N ARG A 405 10.83 -16.83 14.75
CA ARG A 405 11.36 -15.58 14.15
C ARG A 405 10.86 -15.37 12.73
N GLY A 406 10.51 -14.14 12.38
CA GLY A 406 10.07 -13.73 11.05
C GLY A 406 11.23 -13.43 10.11
N PHE A 407 11.12 -13.86 8.85
CA PHE A 407 11.99 -13.46 7.75
C PHE A 407 11.30 -13.72 6.40
N ASN A 408 11.83 -13.09 5.36
CA ASN A 408 11.49 -13.39 3.96
C ASN A 408 12.75 -13.28 3.09
N SER A 409 12.77 -13.99 1.96
CA SER A 409 13.69 -13.71 0.86
C SER A 409 13.07 -12.68 -0.09
N ASP A 410 13.89 -12.17 -1.00
CA ASP A 410 13.39 -11.59 -2.25
C ASP A 410 12.68 -12.66 -3.09
N TRP A 411 11.88 -12.22 -4.06
CA TRP A 411 11.42 -13.02 -5.18
C TRP A 411 12.61 -13.32 -6.11
N MET A 412 12.95 -14.59 -6.20
CA MET A 412 14.11 -15.13 -6.90
C MET A 412 13.69 -16.01 -8.08
N LYS A 413 14.56 -16.07 -9.09
CA LYS A 413 14.47 -16.91 -10.30
C LYS A 413 15.66 -17.86 -10.39
N ALA A 414 15.68 -18.66 -11.44
CA ALA A 414 16.74 -19.59 -11.81
C ALA A 414 18.15 -18.98 -11.65
N GLY A 415 19.03 -19.70 -10.95
CA GLY A 415 20.42 -19.30 -10.72
C GLY A 415 20.65 -18.44 -9.47
N GLN A 416 19.59 -18.06 -8.75
CA GLN A 416 19.68 -17.34 -7.49
C GLN A 416 19.55 -18.29 -6.29
N SER A 417 20.02 -17.86 -5.12
CA SER A 417 19.87 -18.61 -3.87
C SER A 417 19.59 -17.71 -2.67
N PHE A 418 18.95 -18.28 -1.66
CA PHE A 418 18.72 -17.65 -0.36
C PHE A 418 19.22 -18.57 0.74
N THR A 419 19.97 -18.05 1.71
CA THR A 419 20.44 -18.83 2.87
C THR A 419 19.92 -18.20 4.16
N LYS A 420 19.36 -19.03 5.04
CA LYS A 420 18.94 -18.62 6.39
C LYS A 420 19.54 -19.51 7.46
N ARG A 421 20.21 -18.88 8.43
CA ARG A 421 20.62 -19.51 9.69
C ARG A 421 19.47 -19.51 10.70
N PHE A 422 19.33 -20.62 11.42
CA PHE A 422 18.25 -20.87 12.37
C PHE A 422 18.78 -21.01 13.81
N ASP A 423 18.68 -19.93 14.57
CA ASP A 423 19.27 -19.85 15.92
C ASP A 423 18.31 -20.09 17.07
N VAL A 424 17.01 -19.99 16.80
CA VAL A 424 15.96 -20.16 17.81
C VAL A 424 15.25 -21.49 17.54
N PRO A 425 15.25 -22.43 18.51
CA PRO A 425 14.51 -23.68 18.39
C PRO A 425 13.01 -23.46 18.19
N GLY A 426 12.37 -24.38 17.46
CA GLY A 426 10.93 -24.33 17.19
C GLY A 426 10.58 -24.65 15.74
N LYS A 427 9.30 -24.54 15.41
CA LYS A 427 8.78 -24.83 14.07
C LYS A 427 8.58 -23.53 13.30
N TYR A 428 9.25 -23.41 12.17
CA TYR A 428 9.05 -22.35 11.19
C TYR A 428 8.17 -22.87 10.07
N LYS A 429 6.97 -22.30 9.94
CA LYS A 429 6.05 -22.57 8.83
C LYS A 429 6.38 -21.59 7.70
N LEU A 430 6.81 -22.10 6.57
CA LEU A 430 7.28 -21.34 5.42
C LEU A 430 6.38 -21.57 4.21
N PHE A 431 6.23 -20.55 3.38
CA PHE A 431 5.47 -20.64 2.15
C PHE A 431 6.02 -19.67 1.10
N CYS A 432 5.64 -19.87 -0.17
CA CYS A 432 5.92 -18.93 -1.24
C CYS A 432 4.78 -17.90 -1.33
N SER A 433 5.10 -16.61 -1.28
CA SER A 433 4.12 -15.53 -1.33
C SER A 433 3.32 -15.47 -2.64
N LEU A 434 3.86 -16.04 -3.72
CA LEU A 434 3.17 -16.10 -5.01
C LEU A 434 2.30 -17.36 -5.16
N HIS A 435 2.64 -18.42 -4.44
CA HIS A 435 1.97 -19.74 -4.50
C HIS A 435 1.63 -20.26 -3.09
N PRO A 436 0.84 -19.50 -2.30
CA PRO A 436 0.76 -19.69 -0.86
C PRO A 436 0.03 -20.96 -0.40
N VAL A 437 -0.63 -21.67 -1.31
CA VAL A 437 -1.28 -22.96 -1.03
C VAL A 437 -0.49 -24.14 -1.58
N GLN A 438 0.17 -23.96 -2.73
CA GLN A 438 0.90 -25.03 -3.42
C GLN A 438 2.31 -25.22 -2.83
N MET A 439 2.96 -24.12 -2.43
CA MET A 439 4.34 -24.12 -1.95
C MET A 439 4.40 -23.87 -0.45
N THR A 440 4.41 -24.96 0.32
CA THR A 440 4.57 -24.90 1.77
C THR A 440 5.68 -25.82 2.27
N GLN A 441 6.38 -25.35 3.29
CA GLN A 441 7.47 -26.04 3.96
C GLN A 441 7.38 -25.85 5.48
N VAL A 442 7.83 -26.83 6.25
CA VAL A 442 8.09 -26.68 7.69
C VAL A 442 9.56 -26.99 7.97
N VAL A 443 10.24 -26.07 8.63
CA VAL A 443 11.59 -26.26 9.18
C VAL A 443 11.49 -26.35 10.70
N THR A 444 11.82 -27.51 11.26
CA THR A 444 11.90 -27.74 12.71
C THR A 444 13.35 -27.57 13.15
N VAL A 445 13.59 -26.62 14.05
CA VAL A 445 14.91 -26.35 14.61
C VAL A 445 15.02 -27.06 15.95
N ARG A 446 15.87 -28.08 16.01
CA ARG A 446 16.11 -28.88 17.21
C ARG A 446 17.03 -28.12 18.16
N PRO A 447 16.71 -28.02 19.47
CA PRO A 447 17.61 -27.41 20.44
C PRO A 447 18.94 -28.17 20.46
N LYS A 448 20.03 -27.47 20.82
CA LYS A 448 21.27 -28.17 21.17
C LYS A 448 20.98 -29.10 22.35
N SER A 449 21.46 -30.34 22.27
CA SER A 449 21.44 -31.24 23.44
C SER A 449 22.14 -30.54 24.60
N ALA A 450 21.51 -30.52 25.77
CA ALA A 450 22.21 -30.14 26.99
C ALA A 450 23.28 -31.22 27.22
N GLY A 451 24.54 -30.79 27.14
CA GLY A 451 25.71 -31.65 27.40
C GLY A 451 25.89 -31.91 28.89
#